data_AF-A0A8T0C2K2-F1
#
_entry.id   AF-A0A8T0C2K2-F1
#
_cell.length_a   1.000
_cell.length_b   1.000
_cell.length_c   1.000
_cell.angle_alpha   90.00
_cell.angle_beta   90.00
_cell.angle_gamma   90.00
#
_symmetry.space_group_name_H-M   'P 1'
#
loop_
_entity.id
_entity.type
_entity.pdbx_description
1 polymer ?
#
loop_
_entity_poly.entity_id
_entity_poly.type
_entity_poly.pdbx_seq_one_letter_code
_entity_poly.pdbx_strand_id
1 'polypeptide(L)'
;MSLKHLSTTALALFLGLVAAPSQASAITQNEKQAAIEKITQLMTEHYVFPEVATQTNDKLYKAFQSGHFASAQDHTSFSKALTEWLRATAKDRHLRVRANPVGEEVSGIESSIRDNLLKPTRHKFLNYGVLSARVLENNIGYIDLRSFYRLADSKPYIDAAMKLMAKTDAVIIDLRRNGGGSPRTVQYICSYFFDEKLLLNSLYFREDDETTDFYVLDEVGGKKMPDVPLYVLTSSKTYSGAEEFSYNMQTRKRATLIGETTGGAANPGGMFTINDELRMFIATGTAINPVTQTNWETVGVKPDVAIGVDEALDKAVEMANKVVETNWLTEKARREVEIDRLFALLQKVRLSDKPLSDIRSTYAAKASELVKQLPEPDRVIAELAYEYWDKEPKYSVFLFDIAVQLNNQNMYFFAYWARALAELNDMQQAKSVIERGLKLASDMQDKDMLQDTLAELEQSTVGL
;
A
#
# COMPACT_ATOMS: atom_id res chain seq x y z
N MET A 1 -59.83 21.61 -62.25
CA MET A 1 -58.80 22.15 -61.32
C MET A 1 -58.24 20.96 -60.54
N SER A 2 -56.98 20.61 -60.86
CA SER A 2 -56.01 19.64 -60.30
C SER A 2 -56.44 18.34 -59.59
N LEU A 3 -56.01 17.22 -60.18
CA LEU A 3 -55.75 15.90 -59.57
C LEU A 3 -54.44 15.88 -58.75
N LYS A 4 -54.25 14.74 -58.02
CA LYS A 4 -53.03 14.12 -57.44
C LYS A 4 -52.96 14.28 -55.91
N HIS A 5 -52.87 13.20 -55.11
CA HIS A 5 -51.74 12.27 -55.11
C HIS A 5 -52.10 10.79 -54.80
N LEU A 6 -51.48 9.90 -55.58
CA LEU A 6 -51.24 8.49 -55.30
C LEU A 6 -50.26 8.34 -54.12
N SER A 7 -50.56 7.45 -53.18
CA SER A 7 -49.58 6.93 -52.21
C SER A 7 -48.91 5.67 -52.76
N THR A 8 -47.64 5.76 -53.13
CA THR A 8 -46.79 4.61 -53.45
C THR A 8 -46.07 4.13 -52.19
N THR A 9 -46.41 2.94 -51.73
CA THR A 9 -45.71 2.21 -50.66
C THR A 9 -44.40 1.66 -51.24
N ALA A 10 -43.25 2.24 -50.86
CA ALA A 10 -41.94 1.72 -51.21
C ALA A 10 -41.53 0.65 -50.18
N LEU A 11 -41.47 -0.61 -50.62
CA LEU A 11 -40.92 -1.73 -49.87
C LEU A 11 -39.39 -1.63 -49.92
N ALA A 12 -38.77 -1.09 -48.87
CA ALA A 12 -37.31 -1.06 -48.75
C ALA A 12 -36.79 -2.44 -48.34
N LEU A 13 -36.14 -3.13 -49.28
CA LEU A 13 -35.44 -4.38 -49.05
C LEU A 13 -34.18 -4.10 -48.20
N PHE A 14 -34.23 -4.39 -46.90
CA PHE A 14 -33.06 -4.40 -46.03
C PHE A 14 -32.21 -5.64 -46.35
N LEU A 15 -31.26 -5.50 -47.29
CA LEU A 15 -30.14 -6.42 -47.43
C LEU A 15 -29.23 -6.22 -46.21
N GLY A 16 -29.40 -7.09 -45.21
CA GLY A 16 -28.45 -7.20 -44.10
C GLY A 16 -27.09 -7.60 -44.65
N LEU A 17 -26.13 -6.68 -44.66
CA LEU A 17 -24.72 -7.03 -44.67
C LEU A 17 -24.44 -7.78 -43.37
N VAL A 18 -24.48 -9.10 -43.42
CA VAL A 18 -23.81 -9.94 -42.43
C VAL A 18 -22.32 -9.70 -42.64
N ALA A 19 -21.70 -8.91 -41.76
CA ALA A 19 -20.25 -8.85 -41.69
C ALA A 19 -19.75 -10.28 -41.44
N ALA A 20 -19.17 -10.90 -42.47
CA ALA A 20 -18.51 -12.18 -42.32
C ALA A 20 -17.42 -12.01 -41.24
N PRO A 21 -17.30 -12.93 -40.27
CA PRO A 21 -16.15 -12.93 -39.39
C PRO A 21 -14.90 -12.98 -40.27
N SER A 22 -13.99 -12.02 -40.08
CA SER A 22 -12.66 -12.04 -40.69
C SER A 22 -12.07 -13.42 -40.51
N GLN A 23 -11.94 -14.20 -41.60
CA GLN A 23 -11.28 -15.49 -41.54
C GLN A 23 -9.83 -15.20 -41.15
N ALA A 24 -9.39 -15.73 -40.00
CA ALA A 24 -7.98 -15.69 -39.63
C ALA A 24 -7.17 -16.26 -40.80
N SER A 25 -6.21 -15.47 -41.30
CA SER A 25 -5.36 -15.90 -42.41
C SER A 25 -4.62 -17.17 -42.02
N ALA A 26 -4.66 -18.17 -42.90
CA ALA A 26 -3.95 -19.41 -42.70
C ALA A 26 -2.44 -19.14 -42.71
N ILE A 27 -1.72 -19.62 -41.70
CA ILE A 27 -0.27 -19.43 -41.61
C ILE A 27 0.46 -20.50 -42.44
N THR A 28 1.29 -20.06 -43.38
CA THR A 28 2.05 -20.93 -44.27
C THR A 28 3.27 -21.54 -43.56
N GLN A 29 3.83 -22.62 -44.12
CA GLN A 29 5.05 -23.22 -43.58
C GLN A 29 6.26 -22.27 -43.65
N ASN A 30 6.35 -21.45 -44.70
CA ASN A 30 7.42 -20.46 -44.84
C ASN A 30 7.32 -19.37 -43.77
N GLU A 31 6.11 -18.90 -43.44
CA GLU A 31 5.89 -17.93 -42.35
C GLU A 31 6.25 -18.53 -40.98
N LYS A 32 5.88 -19.80 -40.73
CA LYS A 32 6.30 -20.51 -39.50
C LYS A 32 7.82 -20.61 -39.39
N GLN A 33 8.50 -20.96 -40.49
CA GLN A 33 9.95 -21.07 -40.53
C GLN A 33 10.61 -19.72 -40.24
N ALA A 34 10.20 -18.66 -40.94
CA ALA A 34 10.74 -17.31 -40.74
C ALA A 34 10.51 -16.81 -39.30
N ALA A 35 9.34 -17.10 -38.72
CA ALA A 35 9.06 -16.79 -37.32
C ALA A 35 10.01 -17.52 -36.35
N ILE A 36 10.29 -18.80 -36.60
CA ILE A 36 11.21 -19.60 -35.77
C ILE A 36 12.66 -19.10 -35.91
N GLU A 37 13.09 -18.75 -37.12
CA GLU A 37 14.39 -18.14 -37.37
C GLU A 37 14.54 -16.83 -36.58
N LYS A 38 13.52 -15.98 -36.62
CA LYS A 38 13.52 -14.72 -35.87
C LYS A 38 13.47 -14.91 -34.36
N ILE A 39 12.65 -15.86 -33.85
CA ILE A 39 12.64 -16.22 -32.42
C ILE A 39 14.03 -16.67 -31.96
N THR A 40 14.70 -17.50 -32.76
CA THR A 40 16.05 -17.99 -32.47
C THR A 40 17.06 -16.84 -32.38
N GLN A 41 17.01 -15.92 -33.34
CA GLN A 41 17.82 -14.71 -33.31
C GLN A 41 17.57 -13.91 -32.02
N LEU A 42 16.31 -13.56 -31.74
CA LEU A 42 15.95 -12.74 -30.59
C LEU A 42 16.33 -13.39 -29.25
N MET A 43 16.15 -14.71 -29.12
CA MET A 43 16.58 -15.45 -27.94
C MET A 43 18.10 -15.39 -27.76
N THR A 44 18.86 -15.52 -28.85
CA THR A 44 20.33 -15.46 -28.81
C THR A 44 20.81 -14.07 -28.37
N GLU A 45 20.20 -13.03 -28.94
CA GLU A 45 20.58 -11.63 -28.72
C GLU A 45 20.17 -11.14 -27.31
N HIS A 46 18.95 -11.43 -26.86
CA HIS A 46 18.35 -10.73 -25.73
C HIS A 46 18.05 -11.59 -24.49
N TYR A 47 17.94 -12.92 -24.61
CA TYR A 47 17.51 -13.73 -23.47
C TYR A 47 18.57 -13.75 -22.36
N VAL A 48 18.18 -13.55 -21.11
CA VAL A 48 19.13 -13.38 -19.99
C VAL A 48 20.08 -14.57 -19.78
N PHE A 49 19.71 -15.78 -20.22
CA PHE A 49 20.53 -17.00 -20.09
C PHE A 49 21.03 -17.50 -21.46
N PRO A 50 22.23 -17.10 -21.93
CA PRO A 50 22.73 -17.41 -23.28
C PRO A 50 22.81 -18.91 -23.58
N GLU A 51 23.23 -19.72 -22.60
CA GLU A 51 23.35 -21.17 -22.75
C GLU A 51 21.99 -21.84 -22.91
N VAL A 52 20.99 -21.36 -22.15
CA VAL A 52 19.60 -21.84 -22.24
C VAL A 52 18.99 -21.42 -23.58
N ALA A 53 19.24 -20.20 -24.06
CA ALA A 53 18.83 -19.76 -25.39
C ALA A 53 19.40 -20.69 -26.46
N THR A 54 20.71 -20.95 -26.44
CA THR A 54 21.40 -21.84 -27.40
C THR A 54 20.76 -23.23 -27.42
N GLN A 55 20.59 -23.85 -26.25
CA GLN A 55 19.99 -25.19 -26.15
C GLN A 55 18.52 -25.22 -26.58
N THR A 56 17.77 -24.17 -26.29
CA THR A 56 16.35 -24.05 -26.66
C THR A 56 16.21 -23.87 -28.17
N ASN A 57 17.04 -23.03 -28.76
CA ASN A 57 17.08 -22.76 -30.20
C ASN A 57 17.39 -24.03 -31.01
N ASP A 58 18.41 -24.79 -30.61
CA ASP A 58 18.77 -26.07 -31.26
C ASP A 58 17.61 -27.08 -31.26
N LYS A 59 16.86 -27.13 -30.15
CA LYS A 59 15.69 -28.00 -30.01
C LYS A 59 14.50 -27.49 -30.81
N LEU A 60 14.32 -26.17 -30.91
CA LEU A 60 13.19 -25.56 -31.60
C LEU A 60 13.22 -25.86 -33.10
N TYR A 61 14.39 -25.75 -33.73
CA TYR A 61 14.56 -26.13 -35.13
C TYR A 61 14.23 -27.60 -35.38
N LYS A 62 14.70 -28.50 -34.52
CA LYS A 62 14.41 -29.95 -34.63
C LYS A 62 12.91 -30.24 -34.44
N ALA A 63 12.26 -29.57 -33.49
CA ALA A 63 10.82 -29.66 -33.30
C ALA A 63 10.05 -29.19 -34.54
N PHE A 64 10.48 -28.10 -35.17
CA PHE A 64 9.87 -27.62 -36.40
C PHE A 64 10.05 -28.59 -37.58
N GLN A 65 11.27 -29.06 -37.82
CA GLN A 65 11.58 -30.01 -38.90
C GLN A 65 10.84 -31.35 -38.75
N SER A 66 10.58 -31.79 -37.51
CA SER A 66 9.78 -32.99 -37.24
C SER A 66 8.26 -32.79 -37.37
N GLY A 67 7.80 -31.58 -37.73
CA GLY A 67 6.38 -31.28 -37.92
C GLY A 67 5.62 -31.04 -36.63
N HIS A 68 6.28 -30.76 -35.51
CA HIS A 68 5.63 -30.54 -34.21
C HIS A 68 4.54 -29.44 -34.25
N PHE A 69 4.74 -28.41 -35.08
CA PHE A 69 3.81 -27.29 -35.25
C PHE A 69 2.89 -27.42 -36.47
N ALA A 70 2.79 -28.61 -37.08
CA ALA A 70 1.99 -28.83 -38.30
C ALA A 70 0.48 -28.64 -38.07
N SER A 71 -0.02 -28.92 -36.86
CA SER A 71 -1.44 -28.80 -36.51
C SER A 71 -1.93 -27.36 -36.36
N ALA A 72 -1.04 -26.39 -36.10
CA ALA A 72 -1.40 -24.99 -36.00
C ALA A 72 -1.76 -24.41 -37.38
N GLN A 73 -2.99 -23.94 -37.56
CA GLN A 73 -3.50 -23.49 -38.86
C GLN A 73 -3.46 -21.97 -39.03
N ASP A 74 -3.31 -21.22 -37.94
CA ASP A 74 -3.30 -19.76 -37.92
C ASP A 74 -2.27 -19.21 -36.90
N HIS A 75 -2.05 -17.89 -36.92
CA HIS A 75 -1.12 -17.21 -36.01
C HIS A 75 -1.46 -17.38 -34.52
N THR A 76 -2.75 -17.55 -34.19
CA THR A 76 -3.21 -17.70 -32.80
C THR A 76 -2.86 -19.09 -32.26
N SER A 77 -3.22 -20.14 -32.99
CA SER A 77 -2.88 -21.53 -32.67
C SER A 77 -1.37 -21.77 -32.69
N PHE A 78 -0.65 -21.13 -33.63
CA PHE A 78 0.81 -21.24 -33.71
C PHE A 78 1.52 -20.54 -32.53
N SER A 79 1.13 -19.31 -32.19
CA SER A 79 1.71 -18.59 -31.03
C SER A 79 1.44 -19.29 -29.70
N LYS A 80 0.27 -19.92 -29.53
CA LYS A 80 -0.04 -20.75 -28.37
C LYS A 80 0.88 -21.97 -28.29
N ALA A 81 1.01 -22.72 -29.38
CA ALA A 81 1.89 -23.90 -29.45
C ALA A 81 3.37 -23.53 -29.17
N LEU A 82 3.86 -22.43 -29.75
CA LEU A 82 5.19 -21.91 -29.48
C LEU A 82 5.37 -21.54 -28.00
N THR A 83 4.38 -20.87 -27.41
CA THR A 83 4.43 -20.50 -25.98
C THR A 83 4.53 -21.72 -25.08
N GLU A 84 3.69 -22.73 -25.29
CA GLU A 84 3.71 -23.96 -24.51
C GLU A 84 5.05 -24.69 -24.64
N TRP A 85 5.57 -24.79 -25.87
CA TRP A 85 6.83 -25.45 -26.16
C TRP A 85 8.04 -24.72 -25.55
N LEU A 86 8.11 -23.39 -25.73
CA LEU A 86 9.21 -22.57 -25.22
C LEU A 86 9.27 -22.62 -23.69
N ARG A 87 8.13 -22.47 -23.02
CA ARG A 87 8.05 -22.53 -21.55
C ARG A 87 8.49 -23.89 -21.01
N ALA A 88 8.07 -24.97 -21.65
CA ALA A 88 8.45 -26.32 -21.24
C ALA A 88 9.95 -26.59 -21.45
N THR A 89 10.52 -26.07 -22.54
CA THR A 89 11.90 -26.35 -22.92
C THR A 89 12.91 -25.48 -22.18
N ALA A 90 12.68 -24.17 -22.13
CA ALA A 90 13.57 -23.21 -21.48
C ALA A 90 13.37 -23.17 -19.95
N LYS A 91 12.25 -23.72 -19.45
CA LYS A 91 11.85 -23.63 -18.03
C LYS A 91 11.79 -22.19 -17.56
N ASP A 92 11.09 -21.36 -18.33
CA ASP A 92 10.86 -19.95 -18.04
C ASP A 92 9.41 -19.62 -18.37
N ARG A 93 8.66 -19.16 -17.37
CA ARG A 93 7.24 -18.86 -17.46
C ARG A 93 6.97 -17.50 -18.11
N HIS A 94 7.95 -16.61 -18.21
CA HIS A 94 7.83 -15.33 -18.87
C HIS A 94 7.90 -15.42 -20.39
N LEU A 95 8.61 -16.42 -20.94
CA LEU A 95 8.61 -16.67 -22.39
C LEU A 95 7.18 -16.89 -22.91
N ARG A 96 6.75 -16.05 -23.84
CA ARG A 96 5.41 -16.13 -24.42
C ARG A 96 5.38 -15.50 -25.80
N VAL A 97 4.82 -16.21 -26.77
CA VAL A 97 4.50 -15.69 -28.10
C VAL A 97 3.02 -15.32 -28.14
N ARG A 98 2.69 -14.22 -28.81
CA ARG A 98 1.31 -13.76 -29.00
C ARG A 98 1.07 -13.44 -30.47
N ALA A 99 -0.11 -13.81 -30.96
CA ALA A 99 -0.66 -13.23 -32.16
C ALA A 99 -0.92 -11.73 -31.92
N ASN A 100 -0.44 -10.92 -32.85
CA ASN A 100 -0.56 -9.48 -32.87
C ASN A 100 -1.16 -9.05 -34.21
N PRO A 101 -2.50 -9.16 -34.41
CA PRO A 101 -3.12 -8.76 -35.66
C PRO A 101 -3.16 -7.23 -35.69
N VAL A 102 -2.08 -6.62 -36.17
CA VAL A 102 -1.97 -5.18 -36.28
C VAL A 102 -1.28 -4.91 -37.60
N GLY A 103 -2.08 -4.63 -38.63
CA GLY A 103 -1.67 -4.62 -40.05
C GLY A 103 -0.62 -3.58 -40.49
N GLU A 104 0.15 -3.00 -39.57
CA GLU A 104 1.34 -2.21 -39.86
C GLU A 104 2.41 -2.45 -38.79
N GLU A 105 3.66 -2.53 -39.23
CA GLU A 105 4.85 -2.73 -38.41
C GLU A 105 4.98 -1.62 -37.36
N VAL A 106 4.64 -1.93 -36.10
CA VAL A 106 4.94 -1.05 -34.96
C VAL A 106 5.88 -1.82 -34.04
N SER A 107 7.11 -1.35 -33.84
CA SER A 107 8.12 -1.99 -32.98
C SER A 107 8.42 -1.15 -31.73
N GLY A 108 9.13 -1.74 -30.76
CA GLY A 108 9.62 -1.01 -29.57
C GLY A 108 8.54 -0.30 -28.74
N ILE A 109 8.86 0.92 -28.30
CA ILE A 109 8.00 1.74 -27.41
C ILE A 109 6.64 2.06 -28.03
N GLU A 110 6.57 2.21 -29.36
CA GLU A 110 5.35 2.60 -30.07
C GLU A 110 4.29 1.49 -30.01
N SER A 111 4.70 0.22 -30.07
CA SER A 111 3.78 -0.91 -29.91
C SER A 111 3.21 -0.97 -28.51
N SER A 112 4.08 -0.77 -27.51
CA SER A 112 3.65 -0.73 -26.11
C SER A 112 2.65 0.40 -25.86
N ILE A 113 2.85 1.57 -26.49
CA ILE A 113 1.90 2.69 -26.45
C ILE A 113 0.58 2.31 -27.12
N ARG A 114 0.60 1.74 -28.33
CA ARG A 114 -0.61 1.34 -29.06
C ARG A 114 -1.45 0.32 -28.29
N ASP A 115 -0.85 -0.74 -27.78
CA ASP A 115 -1.54 -1.77 -26.98
C ASP A 115 -2.20 -1.15 -25.73
N ASN A 116 -1.52 -0.18 -25.11
CA ASN A 116 -2.08 0.55 -23.99
C ASN A 116 -3.22 1.48 -24.40
N LEU A 117 -3.17 2.10 -25.57
CA LEU A 117 -4.23 2.96 -26.08
C LEU A 117 -5.50 2.19 -26.45
N LEU A 118 -5.38 0.97 -26.99
CA LEU A 118 -6.51 0.10 -27.41
C LEU A 118 -7.33 -0.48 -26.25
N LYS A 119 -6.84 -0.43 -25.00
CA LYS A 119 -7.61 -0.88 -23.82
C LYS A 119 -8.74 0.12 -23.49
N PRO A 120 -10.00 -0.33 -23.35
CA PRO A 120 -11.13 0.56 -23.04
C PRO A 120 -10.94 1.31 -21.71
N THR A 121 -11.31 2.59 -21.69
CA THR A 121 -11.03 3.57 -20.62
C THR A 121 -11.54 3.13 -19.24
N ARG A 122 -12.67 2.42 -19.16
CA ARG A 122 -13.24 1.89 -17.89
C ARG A 122 -12.43 0.76 -17.26
N HIS A 123 -11.58 0.06 -18.02
CA HIS A 123 -10.69 -0.99 -17.52
C HIS A 123 -9.22 -0.56 -17.46
N LYS A 124 -8.92 0.71 -17.82
CA LYS A 124 -7.57 1.11 -18.21
C LYS A 124 -6.58 1.17 -17.05
N PHE A 125 -7.05 1.52 -15.84
CA PHE A 125 -6.14 1.76 -14.72
C PHE A 125 -6.46 1.03 -13.42
N LEU A 126 -7.67 0.48 -13.22
CA LEU A 126 -8.05 -0.15 -11.93
C LEU A 126 -7.62 0.71 -10.72
N ASN A 127 -7.86 2.04 -10.77
CA ASN A 127 -7.34 3.02 -9.81
C ASN A 127 -5.82 2.92 -9.58
N TYR A 128 -5.08 2.81 -10.69
CA TYR A 128 -3.63 2.56 -10.74
C TYR A 128 -3.16 1.40 -9.86
N GLY A 129 -3.99 0.36 -9.77
CA GLY A 129 -3.74 -0.87 -9.04
C GLY A 129 -4.52 -0.99 -7.74
N VAL A 130 -4.88 0.11 -7.07
CA VAL A 130 -5.57 0.07 -5.77
C VAL A 130 -7.09 0.00 -5.99
N LEU A 131 -7.64 -1.20 -6.14
CA LEU A 131 -9.07 -1.37 -6.43
C LEU A 131 -9.94 -0.91 -5.27
N SER A 132 -9.55 -1.25 -4.04
CA SER A 132 -10.23 -0.81 -2.81
C SER A 132 -9.28 -0.79 -1.62
N ALA A 133 -9.45 0.16 -0.71
CA ALA A 133 -8.84 0.17 0.61
C ALA A 133 -9.94 0.42 1.65
N ARG A 134 -9.95 -0.35 2.74
CA ARG A 134 -10.95 -0.22 3.82
C ARG A 134 -10.40 -0.71 5.15
N VAL A 135 -11.02 -0.27 6.23
CA VAL A 135 -10.79 -0.79 7.59
C VAL A 135 -11.94 -1.75 7.92
N LEU A 136 -11.60 -2.96 8.32
CA LEU A 136 -12.53 -4.00 8.74
C LEU A 136 -12.83 -3.85 10.24
N GLU A 137 -13.72 -4.71 10.76
CA GLU A 137 -13.91 -4.85 12.21
C GLU A 137 -12.57 -5.13 12.92
N ASN A 138 -12.49 -4.73 14.19
CA ASN A 138 -11.28 -4.78 15.00
C ASN A 138 -10.08 -4.02 14.40
N ASN A 139 -10.37 -2.94 13.65
CA ASN A 139 -9.36 -2.01 13.14
C ASN A 139 -8.29 -2.67 12.25
N ILE A 140 -8.69 -3.68 11.48
CA ILE A 140 -7.81 -4.38 10.54
C ILE A 140 -7.86 -3.68 9.18
N GLY A 141 -6.72 -3.22 8.69
CA GLY A 141 -6.58 -2.65 7.35
C GLY A 141 -6.64 -3.71 6.25
N TYR A 142 -7.32 -3.42 5.15
CA TYR A 142 -7.38 -4.27 3.97
C TYR A 142 -7.17 -3.45 2.69
N ILE A 143 -6.25 -3.89 1.84
CA ILE A 143 -5.98 -3.32 0.52
C ILE A 143 -6.13 -4.40 -0.55
N ASP A 144 -7.01 -4.16 -1.52
CA ASP A 144 -7.13 -4.95 -2.73
C ASP A 144 -6.26 -4.36 -3.84
N LEU A 145 -5.07 -4.94 -4.04
CA LEU A 145 -4.07 -4.44 -4.99
C LEU A 145 -4.02 -5.35 -6.23
N ARG A 146 -4.44 -4.82 -7.39
CA ARG A 146 -4.60 -5.57 -8.64
C ARG A 146 -3.43 -5.50 -9.62
N SER A 147 -2.53 -4.54 -9.45
CA SER A 147 -1.37 -4.37 -10.32
C SER A 147 -0.36 -3.42 -9.69
N PHE A 148 0.91 -3.59 -10.02
CA PHE A 148 1.97 -2.65 -9.70
C PHE A 148 2.17 -1.69 -10.89
N TYR A 149 1.26 -0.73 -11.08
CA TYR A 149 1.42 0.29 -12.13
C TYR A 149 2.67 1.14 -11.92
N ARG A 150 3.12 1.85 -12.96
CA ARG A 150 4.27 2.76 -12.89
C ARG A 150 4.14 3.72 -11.71
N LEU A 151 5.19 3.82 -10.90
CA LEU A 151 5.18 4.52 -9.62
C LEU A 151 4.68 5.98 -9.73
N ALA A 152 5.09 6.70 -10.77
CA ALA A 152 4.66 8.09 -10.98
C ALA A 152 3.13 8.24 -11.07
N ASP A 153 2.44 7.22 -11.56
CA ASP A 153 0.99 7.25 -11.74
C ASP A 153 0.25 6.66 -10.53
N SER A 154 0.82 5.62 -9.90
CA SER A 154 0.18 4.90 -8.79
C SER A 154 0.43 5.50 -7.41
N LYS A 155 1.51 6.26 -7.24
CA LYS A 155 1.93 6.80 -5.93
C LYS A 155 0.83 7.53 -5.15
N PRO A 156 0.05 8.47 -5.73
CA PRO A 156 -1.00 9.16 -4.97
C PRO A 156 -2.08 8.22 -4.41
N TYR A 157 -2.40 7.14 -5.12
CA TYR A 157 -3.41 6.16 -4.72
C TYR A 157 -2.89 5.23 -3.62
N ILE A 158 -1.61 4.83 -3.73
CA ILE A 158 -0.91 4.07 -2.69
C ILE A 158 -0.81 4.91 -1.41
N ASP A 159 -0.38 6.17 -1.52
CA ASP A 159 -0.26 7.09 -0.38
C ASP A 159 -1.61 7.25 0.33
N ALA A 160 -2.70 7.43 -0.43
CA ALA A 160 -4.05 7.56 0.13
C ALA A 160 -4.51 6.28 0.86
N ALA A 161 -4.28 5.10 0.27
CA ALA A 161 -4.59 3.83 0.90
C ALA A 161 -3.77 3.64 2.19
N MET A 162 -2.46 3.89 2.15
CA MET A 162 -1.59 3.75 3.32
C MET A 162 -1.87 4.79 4.40
N LYS A 163 -2.35 5.99 4.04
CA LYS A 163 -2.85 6.97 5.01
C LYS A 163 -4.06 6.45 5.78
N LEU A 164 -4.96 5.73 5.10
CA LEU A 164 -6.09 5.06 5.76
C LEU A 164 -5.61 3.92 6.68
N MET A 165 -4.52 3.22 6.33
CA MET A 165 -3.95 2.14 7.16
C MET A 165 -3.11 2.67 8.34
N ALA A 166 -2.73 3.96 8.37
CA ALA A 166 -1.72 4.48 9.31
C ALA A 166 -2.03 4.30 10.81
N LYS A 167 -3.28 3.98 11.15
CA LYS A 167 -3.77 3.75 12.52
C LYS A 167 -4.44 2.38 12.70
N THR A 168 -4.30 1.47 11.75
CA THR A 168 -4.83 0.09 11.85
C THR A 168 -3.89 -0.79 12.66
N ASP A 169 -4.46 -1.77 13.38
CA ASP A 169 -3.70 -2.65 14.27
C ASP A 169 -3.13 -3.90 13.55
N ALA A 170 -3.58 -4.16 12.33
CA ALA A 170 -3.04 -5.16 11.39
C ALA A 170 -3.33 -4.72 9.96
N VAL A 171 -2.60 -5.25 8.96
CA VAL A 171 -2.81 -4.96 7.54
C VAL A 171 -2.84 -6.25 6.72
N ILE A 172 -3.79 -6.36 5.80
CA ILE A 172 -3.93 -7.42 4.81
C ILE A 172 -3.77 -6.81 3.41
N ILE A 173 -2.80 -7.31 2.62
CA ILE A 173 -2.61 -6.95 1.20
C ILE A 173 -3.09 -8.12 0.33
N ASP A 174 -4.16 -7.93 -0.42
CA ASP A 174 -4.70 -8.96 -1.31
C ASP A 174 -4.08 -8.89 -2.71
N LEU A 175 -3.26 -9.89 -3.05
CA LEU A 175 -2.61 -10.04 -4.35
C LEU A 175 -3.17 -11.22 -5.16
N ARG A 176 -4.27 -11.85 -4.71
CA ARG A 176 -4.84 -13.06 -5.35
C ARG A 176 -5.25 -12.87 -6.80
N ARG A 177 -5.39 -11.62 -7.28
CA ARG A 177 -5.69 -11.30 -8.69
C ARG A 177 -4.72 -10.28 -9.27
N ASN A 178 -3.48 -10.26 -8.78
CA ASN A 178 -2.45 -9.31 -9.18
C ASN A 178 -1.41 -9.94 -10.12
N GLY A 179 -1.35 -9.47 -11.36
CA GLY A 179 -0.42 -9.98 -12.37
C GLY A 179 0.99 -9.36 -12.34
N GLY A 180 1.29 -8.53 -11.34
CA GLY A 180 2.59 -7.89 -11.17
C GLY A 180 2.67 -6.49 -11.76
N GLY A 181 3.87 -6.10 -12.22
CA GLY A 181 4.13 -4.78 -12.78
C GLY A 181 5.50 -4.23 -12.43
N SER A 182 5.57 -2.94 -12.13
CA SER A 182 6.81 -2.17 -11.98
C SER A 182 7.56 -2.51 -10.68
N PRO A 183 8.86 -2.87 -10.75
CA PRO A 183 9.68 -3.13 -9.56
C PRO A 183 9.87 -1.87 -8.69
N ARG A 184 9.83 -0.67 -9.27
CA ARG A 184 9.86 0.59 -8.50
C ARG A 184 8.64 0.75 -7.60
N THR A 185 7.48 0.28 -8.05
CA THR A 185 6.25 0.31 -7.23
C THR A 185 6.27 -0.79 -6.17
N VAL A 186 6.87 -1.94 -6.46
CA VAL A 186 7.15 -2.99 -5.46
C VAL A 186 8.04 -2.43 -4.35
N GLN A 187 9.19 -1.84 -4.71
CA GLN A 187 10.10 -1.16 -3.79
C GLN A 187 9.37 -0.13 -2.92
N TYR A 188 8.54 0.70 -3.56
CA TYR A 188 7.80 1.76 -2.88
C TYR A 188 6.85 1.22 -1.81
N ILE A 189 6.03 0.21 -2.14
CA ILE A 189 5.09 -0.39 -1.20
C ILE A 189 5.82 -1.17 -0.11
N CYS A 190 6.89 -1.91 -0.45
CA CYS A 190 7.74 -2.55 0.57
C CYS A 190 8.26 -1.54 1.60
N SER A 191 8.67 -0.36 1.16
CA SER A 191 9.26 0.68 2.02
C SER A 191 8.32 1.23 3.09
N TYR A 192 7.00 1.02 2.99
CA TYR A 192 6.07 1.32 4.07
C TYR A 192 6.24 0.41 5.29
N PHE A 193 6.83 -0.77 5.13
CA PHE A 193 6.83 -1.81 6.15
C PHE A 193 8.23 -2.10 6.71
N PHE A 194 9.22 -1.26 6.39
CA PHE A 194 10.58 -1.36 6.91
C PHE A 194 11.12 0.02 7.29
N ASP A 195 11.77 0.10 8.45
CA ASP A 195 12.49 1.30 8.89
C ASP A 195 13.98 1.26 8.54
N GLU A 196 14.55 0.07 8.42
CA GLU A 196 15.95 -0.14 8.10
C GLU A 196 16.23 -0.11 6.59
N LYS A 197 17.39 0.44 6.21
CA LYS A 197 17.87 0.49 4.82
C LYS A 197 18.46 -0.85 4.40
N LEU A 198 17.59 -1.82 4.12
CA LEU A 198 17.98 -3.14 3.62
C LEU A 198 17.78 -3.28 2.11
N LEU A 199 18.56 -4.16 1.49
CA LEU A 199 18.38 -4.56 0.08
C LEU A 199 17.15 -5.47 -0.04
N LEU A 200 16.14 -5.09 -0.82
CA LEU A 200 14.94 -5.90 -1.04
C LEU A 200 15.21 -6.99 -2.08
N ASN A 201 15.72 -6.59 -3.24
CA ASN A 201 15.96 -7.44 -4.40
C ASN A 201 16.95 -6.76 -5.34
N SER A 202 17.62 -7.53 -6.20
CA SER A 202 18.44 -7.02 -7.30
C SER A 202 17.91 -7.57 -8.63
N LEU A 203 17.95 -6.76 -9.68
CA LEU A 203 17.63 -7.19 -11.04
C LEU A 203 18.87 -7.05 -11.90
N TYR A 204 19.39 -8.17 -12.40
CA TYR A 204 20.44 -8.19 -13.42
C TYR A 204 19.82 -8.14 -14.81
N PHE A 205 20.32 -7.30 -15.70
CA PHE A 205 19.92 -7.21 -17.10
C PHE A 205 21.10 -7.51 -18.02
N ARG A 206 20.91 -8.46 -18.95
CA ARG A 206 21.98 -8.93 -19.84
C ARG A 206 22.41 -7.88 -20.86
N GLU A 207 21.46 -7.11 -21.40
CA GLU A 207 21.73 -6.19 -22.53
C GLU A 207 22.75 -5.11 -22.16
N ASP A 208 22.62 -4.56 -20.94
CA ASP A 208 23.50 -3.51 -20.42
C ASP A 208 24.62 -4.06 -19.52
N ASP A 209 24.64 -5.38 -19.28
CA ASP A 209 25.46 -6.04 -18.24
C ASP A 209 25.38 -5.33 -16.87
N GLU A 210 24.18 -4.86 -16.52
CA GLU A 210 23.93 -4.02 -15.35
C GLU A 210 23.11 -4.76 -14.30
N THR A 211 23.47 -4.56 -13.03
CA THR A 211 22.64 -4.95 -11.88
C THR A 211 22.07 -3.72 -11.21
N THR A 212 20.74 -3.62 -11.15
CA THR A 212 20.04 -2.60 -10.39
C THR A 212 19.60 -3.15 -9.04
N ASP A 213 20.08 -2.53 -7.96
CA ASP A 213 19.68 -2.84 -6.59
C ASP A 213 18.45 -2.02 -6.14
N PHE A 214 17.51 -2.67 -5.45
CA PHE A 214 16.33 -2.03 -4.89
C PHE A 214 16.40 -2.05 -3.36
N TYR A 215 16.89 -0.97 -2.75
CA TYR A 215 16.90 -0.80 -1.30
C TYR A 215 15.56 -0.25 -0.79
N VAL A 216 15.24 -0.49 0.49
CA VAL A 216 14.18 0.24 1.20
C VAL A 216 14.45 1.75 1.09
N LEU A 217 13.40 2.51 0.75
CA LEU A 217 13.46 3.96 0.64
C LEU A 217 13.41 4.61 2.02
N ASP A 218 14.13 5.72 2.18
CA ASP A 218 14.16 6.47 3.44
C ASP A 218 12.78 7.08 3.75
N GLU A 219 12.08 7.59 2.74
CA GLU A 219 10.79 8.25 2.87
C GLU A 219 9.68 7.62 2.01
N VAL A 220 8.45 7.72 2.53
CA VAL A 220 7.20 7.37 1.84
C VAL A 220 6.19 8.50 2.03
N GLY A 221 5.10 8.52 1.25
CA GLY A 221 4.11 9.61 1.27
C GLY A 221 3.14 9.55 2.46
N GLY A 222 3.43 8.70 3.44
CA GLY A 222 2.62 8.48 4.63
C GLY A 222 3.48 7.98 5.78
N LYS A 223 2.84 7.38 6.78
CA LYS A 223 3.54 6.82 7.95
C LYS A 223 4.07 5.42 7.63
N LYS A 224 5.36 5.16 7.89
CA LYS A 224 5.91 3.80 7.90
C LYS A 224 5.34 2.99 9.07
N MET A 225 5.12 1.71 8.83
CA MET A 225 4.48 0.74 9.72
C MET A 225 5.37 -0.51 9.82
N PRO A 226 6.59 -0.41 10.38
CA PRO A 226 7.52 -1.55 10.47
C PRO A 226 6.99 -2.68 11.37
N ASP A 227 6.24 -2.34 12.41
CA ASP A 227 5.81 -3.31 13.44
C ASP A 227 4.38 -3.84 13.22
N VAL A 228 3.64 -3.32 12.23
CA VAL A 228 2.25 -3.74 12.04
C VAL A 228 2.20 -5.22 11.61
N PRO A 229 1.39 -6.08 12.25
CA PRO A 229 1.10 -7.41 11.73
C PRO A 229 0.65 -7.33 10.27
N LEU A 230 1.36 -8.02 9.38
CA LEU A 230 1.16 -7.93 7.93
C LEU A 230 0.89 -9.30 7.33
N TYR A 231 -0.19 -9.39 6.57
CA TYR A 231 -0.61 -10.58 5.85
C TYR A 231 -0.72 -10.30 4.36
N VAL A 232 -0.28 -11.25 3.53
CA VAL A 232 -0.34 -11.13 2.07
C VAL A 232 -1.11 -12.31 1.51
N LEU A 233 -2.19 -12.02 0.76
CA LEU A 233 -2.99 -13.08 0.14
C LEU A 233 -2.46 -13.38 -1.26
N THR A 234 -2.17 -14.65 -1.54
CA THR A 234 -1.64 -15.10 -2.82
C THR A 234 -2.53 -16.14 -3.49
N SER A 235 -2.46 -16.23 -4.81
CA SER A 235 -3.08 -17.32 -5.58
C SER A 235 -2.18 -17.74 -6.73
N SER A 236 -2.59 -18.80 -7.44
CA SER A 236 -1.99 -19.19 -8.73
C SER A 236 -2.01 -18.09 -9.82
N LYS A 237 -2.80 -17.02 -9.65
CA LYS A 237 -2.85 -15.84 -10.53
C LYS A 237 -1.93 -14.70 -10.07
N THR A 238 -1.36 -14.77 -8.87
CA THR A 238 -0.33 -13.84 -8.41
C THR A 238 0.92 -14.07 -9.26
N TYR A 239 1.42 -13.03 -9.92
CA TYR A 239 2.45 -13.17 -10.96
C TYR A 239 3.45 -12.00 -10.96
N SER A 240 4.69 -12.23 -11.41
CA SER A 240 5.70 -11.19 -11.67
C SER A 240 5.95 -10.28 -10.45
N GLY A 241 5.91 -8.95 -10.58
CA GLY A 241 6.14 -8.02 -9.45
C GLY A 241 5.30 -8.27 -8.19
N ALA A 242 4.13 -8.93 -8.29
CA ALA A 242 3.35 -9.31 -7.12
C ALA A 242 3.97 -10.48 -6.36
N GLU A 243 4.62 -11.39 -7.09
CA GLU A 243 5.45 -12.44 -6.52
C GLU A 243 6.72 -11.85 -5.91
N GLU A 244 7.35 -10.85 -6.55
CA GLU A 244 8.50 -10.14 -5.98
C GLU A 244 8.14 -9.52 -4.61
N PHE A 245 7.03 -8.79 -4.53
CA PHE A 245 6.54 -8.24 -3.26
C PHE A 245 6.36 -9.34 -2.21
N SER A 246 5.66 -10.41 -2.59
CA SER A 246 5.38 -11.55 -1.70
C SER A 246 6.68 -12.21 -1.21
N TYR A 247 7.62 -12.46 -2.12
CA TYR A 247 8.91 -13.10 -1.83
C TYR A 247 9.83 -12.22 -0.98
N ASN A 248 9.90 -10.92 -1.26
CA ASN A 248 10.66 -9.96 -0.47
C ASN A 248 10.12 -9.89 0.96
N MET A 249 8.79 -9.81 1.12
CA MET A 249 8.16 -9.78 2.44
C MET A 249 8.34 -11.08 3.21
N GLN A 250 8.23 -12.23 2.54
CA GLN A 250 8.38 -13.54 3.17
C GLN A 250 9.83 -13.81 3.59
N THR A 251 10.80 -13.61 2.68
CA THR A 251 12.22 -13.89 2.97
C THR A 251 12.79 -12.99 4.05
N ARG A 252 12.25 -11.78 4.20
CA ARG A 252 12.54 -10.85 5.31
C ARG A 252 11.71 -11.10 6.57
N LYS A 253 10.87 -12.15 6.59
CA LYS A 253 9.96 -12.48 7.70
C LYS A 253 9.06 -11.31 8.11
N ARG A 254 8.75 -10.42 7.16
CA ARG A 254 7.96 -9.22 7.41
C ARG A 254 6.47 -9.49 7.30
N ALA A 255 6.04 -10.38 6.41
CA ALA A 255 4.64 -10.76 6.26
C ALA A 255 4.44 -12.27 6.34
N THR A 256 3.23 -12.67 6.74
CA THR A 256 2.74 -14.05 6.58
C THR A 256 1.95 -14.15 5.28
N LEU A 257 2.35 -15.04 4.38
CA LEU A 257 1.66 -15.32 3.12
C LEU A 257 0.60 -16.41 3.32
N ILE A 258 -0.60 -16.16 2.80
CA ILE A 258 -1.77 -17.02 2.97
C ILE A 258 -2.45 -17.23 1.63
N GLY A 259 -2.69 -18.50 1.25
CA GLY A 259 -3.42 -18.85 0.04
C GLY A 259 -2.72 -19.95 -0.75
N GLU A 260 -2.56 -19.75 -2.06
CA GLU A 260 -1.95 -20.73 -2.97
C GLU A 260 -0.53 -20.32 -3.38
N THR A 261 0.23 -21.30 -3.88
CA THR A 261 1.51 -21.04 -4.57
C THR A 261 1.29 -20.18 -5.81
N THR A 262 2.15 -19.19 -6.01
CA THR A 262 2.07 -18.23 -7.12
C THR A 262 2.54 -18.81 -8.45
N GLY A 263 2.42 -18.05 -9.55
CA GLY A 263 2.58 -18.58 -10.91
C GLY A 263 4.02 -18.84 -11.39
N GLY A 264 5.03 -18.35 -10.69
CA GLY A 264 6.44 -18.66 -10.92
C GLY A 264 7.10 -17.85 -12.02
N ALA A 265 6.92 -16.54 -12.04
CA ALA A 265 7.50 -15.64 -13.04
C ALA A 265 8.38 -14.59 -12.35
N ALA A 266 9.68 -14.82 -12.27
CA ALA A 266 10.63 -13.90 -11.64
C ALA A 266 11.41 -13.02 -12.63
N ASN A 267 11.57 -13.47 -13.87
CA ASN A 267 12.48 -12.83 -14.81
C ASN A 267 11.86 -11.62 -15.55
N PRO A 268 12.33 -10.37 -15.31
CA PRO A 268 11.84 -9.20 -16.05
C PRO A 268 12.26 -9.23 -17.53
N GLY A 269 11.52 -8.50 -18.36
CA GLY A 269 11.76 -8.49 -19.80
C GLY A 269 10.83 -7.58 -20.59
N GLY A 270 10.86 -7.76 -21.91
CA GLY A 270 10.13 -6.91 -22.86
C GLY A 270 9.50 -7.70 -24.00
N MET A 271 8.60 -7.04 -24.73
CA MET A 271 8.02 -7.58 -25.97
C MET A 271 8.91 -7.23 -27.16
N PHE A 272 9.27 -8.24 -27.94
CA PHE A 272 10.04 -8.14 -29.18
C PHE A 272 9.17 -8.56 -30.36
N THR A 273 9.28 -7.83 -31.47
CA THR A 273 8.54 -8.14 -32.70
C THR A 273 9.19 -9.31 -33.43
N ILE A 274 8.38 -10.29 -33.82
CA ILE A 274 8.81 -11.41 -34.68
C ILE A 274 8.50 -11.06 -36.14
N ASN A 275 7.26 -10.67 -36.41
CA ASN A 275 6.77 -10.20 -37.71
C ASN A 275 5.47 -9.39 -37.50
N ASP A 276 4.79 -9.04 -38.59
CA ASP A 276 3.54 -8.26 -38.56
C ASP A 276 2.44 -8.89 -37.71
N GLU A 277 2.46 -10.22 -37.58
CA GLU A 277 1.41 -11.01 -36.95
C GLU A 277 1.81 -11.61 -35.59
N LEU A 278 3.09 -11.55 -35.21
CA LEU A 278 3.63 -12.23 -34.03
C LEU A 278 4.61 -11.36 -33.25
N ARG A 279 4.51 -11.44 -31.92
CA ARG A 279 5.49 -10.87 -30.98
C ARG A 279 5.80 -11.87 -29.88
N MET A 280 6.97 -11.75 -29.25
CA MET A 280 7.34 -12.56 -28.09
C MET A 280 7.80 -11.73 -26.91
N PHE A 281 7.44 -12.15 -25.71
CA PHE A 281 8.08 -11.68 -24.50
C PHE A 281 9.37 -12.45 -24.28
N ILE A 282 10.48 -11.74 -24.09
CA ILE A 282 11.78 -12.32 -23.74
C ILE A 282 12.21 -11.73 -22.40
N ALA A 283 12.58 -12.61 -21.48
CA ALA A 283 13.24 -12.20 -20.26
C ALA A 283 14.65 -11.72 -20.58
N THR A 284 14.89 -10.42 -20.41
CA THR A 284 16.19 -9.78 -20.61
C THR A 284 16.95 -9.61 -19.30
N GLY A 285 16.29 -9.87 -18.17
CA GLY A 285 16.92 -9.87 -16.86
C GLY A 285 16.43 -10.99 -15.96
N THR A 286 17.06 -11.10 -14.79
CA THR A 286 16.74 -12.08 -13.75
C THR A 286 16.72 -11.40 -12.39
N ALA A 287 15.78 -11.81 -11.54
CA ALA A 287 15.73 -11.38 -10.15
C ALA A 287 16.73 -12.18 -9.30
N ILE A 288 17.37 -11.51 -8.35
CA ILE A 288 18.32 -12.10 -7.40
C ILE A 288 17.93 -11.62 -6.00
N ASN A 289 17.30 -12.49 -5.22
CA ASN A 289 16.96 -12.15 -3.85
C ASN A 289 18.20 -12.24 -2.95
N PRO A 290 18.49 -11.23 -2.12
CA PRO A 290 19.69 -11.17 -1.31
C PRO A 290 19.72 -12.19 -0.15
N VAL A 291 18.58 -12.77 0.24
CA VAL A 291 18.51 -13.76 1.32
C VAL A 291 18.71 -15.16 0.78
N THR A 292 17.97 -15.52 -0.28
CA THR A 292 17.98 -16.88 -0.82
C THR A 292 19.03 -17.10 -1.90
N GLN A 293 19.64 -16.03 -2.41
CA GLN A 293 20.61 -16.05 -3.51
C GLN A 293 20.05 -16.70 -4.79
N THR A 294 18.72 -16.70 -4.93
CA THR A 294 17.95 -17.26 -6.05
C THR A 294 16.65 -16.46 -6.23
N ASN A 295 15.70 -16.99 -7.01
CA ASN A 295 14.39 -16.37 -7.24
C ASN A 295 13.24 -17.41 -7.30
N TRP A 296 12.04 -16.95 -7.62
CA TRP A 296 10.81 -17.75 -7.65
C TRP A 296 10.43 -18.26 -9.06
N GLU A 297 11.31 -18.15 -10.06
CA GLU A 297 11.01 -18.57 -11.43
C GLU A 297 10.67 -20.07 -11.47
N THR A 298 9.63 -20.42 -12.23
CA THR A 298 9.02 -21.76 -12.38
C THR A 298 8.33 -22.36 -11.16
N VAL A 299 8.81 -22.08 -9.94
CA VAL A 299 8.31 -22.71 -8.70
C VAL A 299 7.24 -21.88 -8.01
N GLY A 300 7.25 -20.56 -8.20
CA GLY A 300 6.41 -19.61 -7.47
C GLY A 300 6.82 -19.44 -6.02
N VAL A 301 6.17 -18.51 -5.35
CA VAL A 301 6.28 -18.26 -3.92
C VAL A 301 5.29 -19.16 -3.21
N LYS A 302 5.80 -20.07 -2.38
CA LYS A 302 4.97 -20.94 -1.55
C LYS A 302 4.47 -20.16 -0.33
N PRO A 303 3.15 -20.13 -0.04
CA PRO A 303 2.62 -19.43 1.12
C PRO A 303 3.02 -20.11 2.42
N ASP A 304 3.10 -19.34 3.50
CA ASP A 304 3.35 -19.85 4.86
C ASP A 304 2.15 -20.67 5.36
N VAL A 305 0.95 -20.24 5.00
CA VAL A 305 -0.32 -20.94 5.24
C VAL A 305 -0.95 -21.30 3.91
N ALA A 306 -0.76 -22.55 3.49
CA ALA A 306 -1.35 -23.08 2.26
C ALA A 306 -2.84 -23.40 2.48
N ILE A 307 -3.71 -22.70 1.74
CA ILE A 307 -5.16 -22.85 1.82
C ILE A 307 -5.81 -22.43 0.48
N GLY A 308 -7.05 -22.85 0.22
CA GLY A 308 -7.76 -22.46 -0.99
C GLY A 308 -7.91 -20.94 -1.13
N VAL A 309 -7.86 -20.44 -2.37
CA VAL A 309 -7.94 -18.99 -2.66
C VAL A 309 -9.18 -18.31 -2.07
N ASP A 310 -10.30 -19.02 -1.98
CA ASP A 310 -11.57 -18.51 -1.47
C ASP A 310 -11.57 -18.37 0.06
N GLU A 311 -10.82 -19.22 0.77
CA GLU A 311 -10.72 -19.23 2.23
C GLU A 311 -9.59 -18.32 2.77
N ALA A 312 -8.67 -17.90 1.90
CA ALA A 312 -7.46 -17.17 2.30
C ALA A 312 -7.74 -15.86 3.05
N LEU A 313 -8.78 -15.11 2.65
CA LEU A 313 -9.14 -13.85 3.31
C LEU A 313 -9.66 -14.11 4.72
N ASP A 314 -10.59 -15.05 4.88
CA ASP A 314 -11.17 -15.38 6.18
C ASP A 314 -10.09 -15.87 7.13
N LYS A 315 -9.14 -16.68 6.63
CA LYS A 315 -8.00 -17.13 7.43
C LYS A 315 -7.08 -15.98 7.85
N ALA A 316 -6.81 -15.03 6.97
CA ALA A 316 -6.01 -13.86 7.31
C ALA A 316 -6.70 -12.96 8.34
N VAL A 317 -8.02 -12.77 8.22
CA VAL A 317 -8.81 -12.00 9.19
C VAL A 317 -8.85 -12.71 10.55
N GLU A 318 -9.02 -14.03 10.59
CA GLU A 318 -8.92 -14.82 11.83
C GLU A 318 -7.56 -14.62 12.53
N MET A 319 -6.46 -14.75 11.78
CA MET A 319 -5.11 -14.59 12.32
C MET A 319 -4.85 -13.15 12.79
N ALA A 320 -5.27 -12.16 12.00
CA ALA A 320 -5.14 -10.75 12.35
C ALA A 320 -5.93 -10.43 13.62
N ASN A 321 -7.19 -10.86 13.72
CA ASN A 321 -8.03 -10.67 14.92
C ASN A 321 -7.36 -11.21 16.18
N LYS A 322 -6.81 -12.43 16.10
CA LYS A 322 -6.13 -13.05 17.25
C LYS A 322 -4.93 -12.22 17.72
N VAL A 323 -4.14 -11.70 16.79
CA VAL A 323 -2.97 -10.85 17.11
C VAL A 323 -3.42 -9.50 17.66
N VAL A 324 -4.41 -8.86 17.04
CA VAL A 324 -4.97 -7.59 17.50
C VAL A 324 -5.54 -7.71 18.92
N GLU A 325 -6.33 -8.75 19.20
CA GLU A 325 -6.90 -9.00 20.53
C GLU A 325 -5.82 -9.23 21.57
N THR A 326 -4.81 -10.04 21.24
CA THR A 326 -3.68 -10.31 22.15
C THR A 326 -2.90 -9.02 22.46
N ASN A 327 -2.62 -8.21 21.44
CA ASN A 327 -1.92 -6.94 21.59
C ASN A 327 -2.75 -5.95 22.42
N TRP A 328 -4.06 -5.88 22.16
CA TRP A 328 -4.98 -5.02 22.90
C TRP A 328 -5.05 -5.42 24.38
N LEU A 329 -5.20 -6.70 24.71
CA LEU A 329 -5.21 -7.19 26.09
C LEU A 329 -3.90 -6.84 26.82
N THR A 330 -2.77 -7.00 26.13
CA THR A 330 -1.44 -6.70 26.67
C THR A 330 -1.28 -5.19 26.94
N GLU A 331 -1.66 -4.36 25.98
CA GLU A 331 -1.62 -2.90 26.10
C GLU A 331 -2.58 -2.41 27.19
N LYS A 332 -3.79 -2.97 27.25
CA LYS A 332 -4.78 -2.65 28.28
C LYS A 332 -4.23 -2.95 29.67
N ALA A 333 -3.69 -4.14 29.90
CA ALA A 333 -3.12 -4.52 31.20
C ALA A 333 -1.95 -3.59 31.60
N ARG A 334 -1.10 -3.20 30.65
CA ARG A 334 -0.02 -2.22 30.91
C ARG A 334 -0.60 -0.86 31.33
N ARG A 335 -1.58 -0.36 30.57
CA ARG A 335 -2.22 0.94 30.84
C ARG A 335 -2.99 0.97 32.14
N GLU A 336 -3.70 -0.10 32.51
CA GLU A 336 -4.39 -0.20 33.80
C GLU A 336 -3.41 0.02 34.95
N VAL A 337 -2.24 -0.61 34.91
CA VAL A 337 -1.18 -0.43 35.93
C VAL A 337 -0.66 1.01 35.96
N GLU A 338 -0.46 1.64 34.80
CA GLU A 338 0.03 3.03 34.69
C GLU A 338 -1.02 4.05 35.20
N ILE A 339 -2.30 3.82 34.87
CA ILE A 339 -3.45 4.64 35.32
C ILE A 339 -3.64 4.52 36.83
N ASP A 340 -3.57 3.31 37.39
CA ASP A 340 -3.68 3.10 38.85
C ASP A 340 -2.56 3.82 39.60
N ARG A 341 -1.33 3.77 39.06
CA ARG A 341 -0.18 4.52 39.61
C ARG A 341 -0.41 6.02 39.56
N LEU A 342 -0.96 6.54 38.46
CA LEU A 342 -1.31 7.95 38.32
C LEU A 342 -2.35 8.34 39.36
N PHE A 343 -3.47 7.63 39.44
CA PHE A 343 -4.54 8.00 40.38
C PHE A 343 -4.14 7.82 41.84
N ALA A 344 -3.34 6.82 42.19
CA ALA A 344 -2.78 6.71 43.54
C ALA A 344 -1.85 7.88 43.89
N LEU A 345 -1.08 8.39 42.92
CA LEU A 345 -0.25 9.59 43.11
C LEU A 345 -1.13 10.84 43.23
N LEU A 346 -2.09 11.02 42.34
CA LEU A 346 -3.01 12.16 42.36
C LEU A 346 -3.86 12.19 43.63
N GLN A 347 -4.23 11.03 44.19
CA GLN A 347 -4.91 10.95 45.47
C GLN A 347 -4.03 11.47 46.62
N LYS A 348 -2.72 11.20 46.60
CA LYS A 348 -1.77 11.78 47.59
C LYS A 348 -1.63 13.29 47.44
N VAL A 349 -1.65 13.79 46.21
CA VAL A 349 -1.67 15.24 45.92
C VAL A 349 -2.95 15.86 46.50
N ARG A 350 -4.11 15.27 46.17
CA ARG A 350 -5.44 15.74 46.58
C ARG A 350 -5.61 15.80 48.10
N LEU A 351 -5.13 14.77 48.81
CA LEU A 351 -5.23 14.67 50.28
C LEU A 351 -4.09 15.37 51.04
N SER A 352 -3.12 15.98 50.36
CA SER A 352 -1.96 16.59 51.02
C SER A 352 -2.30 17.96 51.60
N ASP A 353 -2.08 18.15 52.89
CA ASP A 353 -2.20 19.46 53.56
C ASP A 353 -1.00 20.39 53.32
N LYS A 354 0.07 19.90 52.68
CA LYS A 354 1.27 20.69 52.39
C LYS A 354 0.99 21.90 51.48
N PRO A 355 1.84 22.94 51.53
CA PRO A 355 1.82 24.03 50.56
C PRO A 355 1.97 23.53 49.12
N LEU A 356 1.35 24.23 48.17
CA LEU A 356 1.36 23.86 46.75
C LEU A 356 2.79 23.79 46.17
N SER A 357 3.71 24.62 46.64
CA SER A 357 5.14 24.56 46.26
C SER A 357 5.78 23.21 46.56
N ASP A 358 5.46 22.63 47.71
CA ASP A 358 6.01 21.36 48.18
C ASP A 358 5.36 20.19 47.46
N ILE A 359 4.05 20.29 47.20
CA ILE A 359 3.32 19.32 46.38
C ILE A 359 3.91 19.28 44.97
N ARG A 360 4.13 20.44 44.34
CA ARG A 360 4.74 20.57 43.02
C ARG A 360 6.13 19.93 42.98
N SER A 361 7.02 20.30 43.91
CA SER A 361 8.40 19.79 43.94
C SER A 361 8.46 18.29 44.19
N THR A 362 7.49 17.73 44.94
CA THR A 362 7.45 16.30 45.26
C THR A 362 6.84 15.46 44.13
N TYR A 363 5.75 15.91 43.51
CA TYR A 363 4.88 15.05 42.69
C TYR A 363 4.84 15.39 41.20
N ALA A 364 5.09 16.64 40.81
CA ALA A 364 4.81 17.10 39.44
C ALA A 364 5.58 16.32 38.38
N ALA A 365 6.89 16.07 38.59
CA ALA A 365 7.70 15.33 37.62
C ALA A 365 7.17 13.91 37.35
N LYS A 366 6.80 13.19 38.42
CA LYS A 366 6.29 11.82 38.32
C LYS A 366 4.85 11.78 37.78
N ALA A 367 4.01 12.74 38.13
CA ALA A 367 2.69 12.88 37.54
C ALA A 367 2.80 13.13 36.03
N SER A 368 3.64 14.09 35.62
CA SER A 368 3.87 14.38 34.20
C SER A 368 4.42 13.18 33.43
N GLU A 369 5.29 12.37 34.03
CA GLU A 369 5.79 11.13 33.40
C GLU A 369 4.68 10.12 33.15
N LEU A 370 3.84 9.86 34.16
CA LEU A 370 2.72 8.91 34.04
C LEU A 370 1.65 9.40 33.06
N VAL A 371 1.35 10.70 33.08
CA VAL A 371 0.36 11.30 32.19
C VAL A 371 0.78 11.20 30.74
N LYS A 372 2.06 11.43 30.42
CA LYS A 372 2.58 11.36 29.04
C LYS A 372 2.40 9.98 28.38
N GLN A 373 2.16 8.93 29.16
CA GLN A 373 1.93 7.57 28.67
C GLN A 373 0.47 7.35 28.23
N LEU A 374 -0.44 8.27 28.59
CA LEU A 374 -1.86 8.18 28.27
C LEU A 374 -2.18 8.70 26.85
N PRO A 375 -3.24 8.19 26.21
CA PRO A 375 -3.81 8.82 25.02
C PRO A 375 -4.40 10.20 25.37
N GLU A 376 -4.17 11.20 24.52
CA GLU A 376 -4.62 12.59 24.72
C GLU A 376 -4.27 13.13 26.13
N PRO A 377 -2.97 13.13 26.51
CA PRO A 377 -2.54 13.26 27.90
C PRO A 377 -2.89 14.63 28.52
N ASP A 378 -2.86 15.70 27.72
CA ASP A 378 -3.27 17.04 28.12
C ASP A 378 -4.78 17.11 28.41
N ARG A 379 -5.59 16.51 27.54
CA ARG A 379 -7.05 16.48 27.69
C ARG A 379 -7.48 15.72 28.94
N VAL A 380 -6.93 14.53 29.18
CA VAL A 380 -7.29 13.70 30.35
C VAL A 380 -7.05 14.44 31.67
N ILE A 381 -5.90 15.10 31.80
CA ILE A 381 -5.59 15.87 33.01
C ILE A 381 -6.40 17.15 33.11
N ALA A 382 -6.66 17.84 31.99
CA ALA A 382 -7.50 19.02 31.99
C ALA A 382 -8.95 18.70 32.38
N GLU A 383 -9.53 17.60 31.90
CA GLU A 383 -10.88 17.16 32.28
C GLU A 383 -11.01 16.93 33.79
N LEU A 384 -9.98 16.34 34.42
CA LEU A 384 -9.92 16.26 35.89
C LEU A 384 -9.79 17.65 36.53
N ALA A 385 -8.94 18.53 36.00
CA ALA A 385 -8.75 19.86 36.55
C ALA A 385 -10.04 20.70 36.50
N TYR A 386 -10.80 20.61 35.41
CA TYR A 386 -12.09 21.26 35.23
C TYR A 386 -13.16 20.76 36.21
N GLU A 387 -13.13 19.50 36.63
CA GLU A 387 -14.13 18.99 37.59
C GLU A 387 -13.94 19.57 39.00
N TYR A 388 -12.72 20.00 39.33
CA TYR A 388 -12.32 20.34 40.70
C TYR A 388 -11.88 21.80 40.90
N TRP A 389 -12.00 22.69 39.91
CA TRP A 389 -11.46 24.05 40.02
C TRP A 389 -12.09 24.88 41.14
N ASP A 390 -13.37 24.68 41.42
CA ASP A 390 -14.16 25.35 42.46
C ASP A 390 -14.28 24.53 43.75
N LYS A 391 -14.27 23.19 43.66
CA LYS A 391 -14.40 22.28 44.80
C LYS A 391 -13.09 22.05 45.55
N GLU A 392 -12.00 21.87 44.80
CA GLU A 392 -10.68 21.53 45.32
C GLU A 392 -9.59 22.30 44.56
N PRO A 393 -9.58 23.64 44.69
CA PRO A 393 -8.79 24.53 43.84
C PRO A 393 -7.29 24.24 43.90
N LYS A 394 -6.73 23.83 45.06
CA LYS A 394 -5.32 23.45 45.19
C LYS A 394 -4.95 22.24 44.32
N TYR A 395 -5.84 21.25 44.24
CA TYR A 395 -5.65 20.07 43.41
C TYR A 395 -5.80 20.42 41.92
N SER A 396 -6.81 21.22 41.58
CA SER A 396 -7.03 21.69 40.22
C SER A 396 -5.85 22.51 39.68
N VAL A 397 -5.29 23.44 40.47
CA VAL A 397 -4.09 24.20 40.11
C VAL A 397 -2.90 23.27 39.79
N PHE A 398 -2.66 22.24 40.61
CA PHE A 398 -1.60 21.26 40.34
C PHE A 398 -1.81 20.51 39.01
N LEU A 399 -3.07 20.18 38.67
CA LEU A 399 -3.39 19.50 37.41
C LEU A 399 -3.22 20.44 36.20
N PHE A 400 -3.67 21.70 36.30
CA PHE A 400 -3.47 22.69 35.22
C PHE A 400 -2.00 23.02 34.98
N ASP A 401 -1.16 23.02 36.03
CA ASP A 401 0.30 23.15 35.87
C ASP A 401 0.87 22.09 34.92
N ILE A 402 0.34 20.86 34.99
CA ILE A 402 0.75 19.74 34.13
C ILE A 402 0.11 19.87 32.75
N ALA A 403 -1.19 20.15 32.66
CA ALA A 403 -1.91 20.28 31.38
C ALA A 403 -1.28 21.35 30.47
N VAL A 404 -0.94 22.52 31.02
CA VAL A 404 -0.28 23.60 30.27
C VAL A 404 1.13 23.24 29.84
N GLN A 405 1.86 22.41 30.59
CA GLN A 405 3.17 21.91 30.16
C GLN A 405 3.05 20.94 28.97
N LEU A 406 1.95 20.18 28.90
CA LEU A 406 1.70 19.23 27.82
C LEU A 406 1.18 19.92 26.56
N ASN A 407 0.29 20.90 26.72
CA ASN A 407 -0.28 21.67 25.61
C ASN A 407 -0.56 23.11 26.06
N ASN A 408 0.39 24.00 25.79
CA ASN A 408 0.28 25.42 26.09
C ASN A 408 -0.48 26.23 25.03
N GLN A 409 -1.05 25.58 24.02
CA GLN A 409 -1.83 26.24 22.96
C GLN A 409 -3.33 26.26 23.26
N ASN A 410 -3.80 25.49 24.26
CA ASN A 410 -5.19 25.50 24.67
C ASN A 410 -5.44 26.58 25.73
N MET A 411 -6.02 27.72 25.31
CA MET A 411 -6.21 28.88 26.19
C MET A 411 -7.24 28.65 27.30
N TYR A 412 -8.14 27.67 27.15
CA TYR A 412 -9.07 27.28 28.21
C TYR A 412 -8.33 26.76 29.45
N PHE A 413 -7.13 26.19 29.30
CA PHE A 413 -6.32 25.76 30.44
C PHE A 413 -5.91 26.96 31.30
N PHE A 414 -5.48 28.05 30.68
CA PHE A 414 -5.06 29.26 31.40
C PHE A 414 -6.24 29.95 32.08
N ALA A 415 -7.39 30.02 31.41
CA ALA A 415 -8.60 30.63 31.98
C ALA A 415 -9.04 29.95 33.27
N TYR A 416 -9.21 28.63 33.27
CA TYR A 416 -9.64 27.89 34.46
C TYR A 416 -8.54 27.73 35.50
N TRP A 417 -7.27 27.69 35.08
CA TRP A 417 -6.15 27.72 36.02
C TRP A 417 -6.15 29.01 36.85
N ALA A 418 -6.38 30.15 36.21
CA ALA A 418 -6.50 31.43 36.92
C ALA A 418 -7.70 31.47 37.86
N ARG A 419 -8.86 30.94 37.45
CA ARG A 419 -10.04 30.80 38.33
C ARG A 419 -9.73 29.94 39.56
N ALA A 420 -9.09 28.79 39.39
CA ALA A 420 -8.68 27.94 40.51
C ALA A 420 -7.68 28.63 41.45
N LEU A 421 -6.77 29.48 40.94
CA LEU A 421 -5.86 30.29 41.75
C LEU A 421 -6.59 31.38 42.53
N ALA A 422 -7.61 32.00 41.93
CA ALA A 422 -8.44 33.00 42.60
C ALA A 422 -9.23 32.42 43.78
N GLU A 423 -9.74 31.19 43.65
CA GLU A 423 -10.36 30.43 44.77
C GLU A 423 -9.37 30.14 45.92
N LEU A 424 -8.06 30.15 45.65
CA LEU A 424 -7.01 30.08 46.68
C LEU A 424 -6.60 31.44 47.25
N ASN A 425 -7.28 32.52 46.86
CA ASN A 425 -6.92 33.91 47.15
C ASN A 425 -5.53 34.32 46.59
N ASP A 426 -5.01 33.63 45.57
CA ASP A 426 -3.75 33.97 44.89
C ASP A 426 -4.00 34.79 43.62
N MET A 427 -4.59 35.98 43.80
CA MET A 427 -4.94 36.88 42.70
C MET A 427 -3.71 37.34 41.90
N GLN A 428 -2.55 37.45 42.54
CA GLN A 428 -1.32 37.82 41.85
C GLN A 428 -0.91 36.74 40.85
N GLN A 429 -0.93 35.46 41.24
CA GLN A 429 -0.62 34.37 40.34
C GLN A 429 -1.72 34.17 39.29
N ALA A 430 -3.00 34.33 39.65
CA ALA A 430 -4.12 34.24 38.71
C ALA A 430 -3.98 35.22 37.53
N LYS A 431 -3.68 36.50 37.81
CA LYS A 431 -3.42 37.50 36.76
C LYS A 431 -2.20 37.14 35.91
N SER A 432 -1.12 36.70 36.56
CA SER A 432 0.10 36.29 35.85
C SER A 432 -0.13 35.12 34.88
N VAL A 433 -0.98 34.15 35.24
CA VAL A 433 -1.36 33.04 34.37
C VAL A 433 -2.14 33.53 33.15
N ILE A 434 -3.10 34.45 33.32
CA ILE A 434 -3.86 35.01 32.19
C ILE A 434 -2.96 35.81 31.25
N GLU A 435 -2.07 36.65 31.78
CA GLU A 435 -1.08 37.39 30.98
C GLU A 435 -0.18 36.46 30.17
N ARG A 436 0.20 35.31 30.73
CA ARG A 436 0.96 34.29 30.01
C ARG A 436 0.12 33.67 28.88
N GLY A 437 -1.14 33.36 29.13
CA GLY A 437 -2.07 32.88 28.10
C GLY A 437 -2.23 33.88 26.95
N LEU A 438 -2.45 35.16 27.26
CA LEU A 438 -2.62 36.24 26.28
C LEU A 438 -1.41 36.40 25.34
N LYS A 439 -0.19 36.14 25.86
CA LYS A 439 1.05 36.14 25.07
C LYS A 439 1.14 34.97 24.09
N LEU A 440 0.47 33.85 24.39
CA LEU A 440 0.49 32.62 23.60
C LEU A 440 -0.70 32.49 22.65
N ALA A 441 -1.83 33.14 22.96
CA ALA A 441 -3.05 33.10 22.16
C ALA A 441 -2.81 33.59 20.72
N SER A 442 -3.16 32.75 19.75
CA SER A 442 -2.88 33.00 18.33
C SER A 442 -4.04 33.68 17.60
N ASP A 443 -5.27 33.45 18.02
CA ASP A 443 -6.48 34.06 17.46
C ASP A 443 -7.15 35.06 18.42
N MET A 444 -8.15 35.79 17.90
CA MET A 444 -8.83 36.83 18.64
C MET A 444 -9.85 36.28 19.65
N GLN A 445 -10.49 35.14 19.35
CA GLN A 445 -11.49 34.55 20.21
C GLN A 445 -10.87 34.10 21.54
N ASP A 446 -9.71 33.47 21.47
CA ASP A 446 -8.93 33.06 22.63
C ASP A 446 -8.45 34.26 23.46
N LYS A 447 -8.07 35.37 22.81
CA LYS A 447 -7.69 36.61 23.49
C LYS A 447 -8.85 37.26 24.21
N ASP A 448 -10.01 37.35 23.56
CA ASP A 448 -11.22 37.93 24.14
C ASP A 448 -11.66 37.13 25.37
N MET A 449 -11.69 35.79 25.28
CA MET A 449 -12.01 34.91 26.42
C MET A 449 -11.08 35.14 27.63
N LEU A 450 -9.78 35.29 27.38
CA LEU A 450 -8.81 35.51 28.45
C LEU A 450 -8.94 36.92 29.05
N GLN A 451 -9.25 37.94 28.24
CA GLN A 451 -9.54 39.29 28.71
C GLN A 451 -10.82 39.35 29.54
N ASP A 452 -11.88 38.67 29.10
CA ASP A 452 -13.14 38.54 29.85
C ASP A 452 -12.90 37.85 31.19
N THR A 453 -12.11 36.77 31.19
CA THR A 453 -11.72 36.08 32.44
C THR A 453 -10.92 37.00 33.36
N LEU A 454 -10.01 37.84 32.83
CA LEU A 454 -9.29 38.81 33.65
C LEU A 454 -10.23 39.83 34.30
N ALA A 455 -11.18 40.37 33.52
CA ALA A 455 -12.16 41.34 34.00
C ALA A 455 -13.09 40.73 35.06
N GLU A 456 -13.54 39.48 34.88
CA GLU A 456 -14.31 38.71 35.85
C GLU A 456 -13.55 38.61 37.19
N LEU A 457 -12.28 38.21 37.13
CA LEU A 457 -11.43 38.08 38.30
C LEU A 457 -11.23 39.42 39.03
N GLU A 458 -11.08 40.53 38.31
CA GLU A 458 -10.92 41.86 38.91
C GLU A 458 -12.19 42.39 39.59
N GLN A 459 -13.37 42.05 39.07
CA GLN A 459 -14.64 42.44 39.69
C GLN A 459 -14.92 41.67 40.99
N SER A 460 -14.54 40.39 41.05
CA SER A 460 -14.69 39.55 42.24
C SER A 460 -13.93 40.08 43.47
N THR A 461 -12.80 40.77 43.26
CA THR A 461 -12.00 41.40 44.32
C THR A 461 -12.59 42.68 44.93
N VAL A 462 -13.66 43.26 44.35
CA VAL A 462 -14.25 44.53 44.82
C VAL A 462 -15.46 44.30 45.74
N GLY A 463 -15.93 43.05 45.89
CA GLY A 463 -17.11 42.68 46.67
C GLY A 463 -16.87 42.00 48.03
N LEU A 464 -15.60 41.85 48.44
CA LEU A 464 -15.16 41.42 49.79
C LEU A 464 -14.57 42.63 50.52
#